data_AF-A0A933S2H5-F1
#
_entry.id   AF-A0A933S2H5-F1
#
_cell.length_a   1.000
_cell.length_b   1.000
_cell.length_c   1.000
_cell.angle_alpha   90.00
_cell.angle_beta   90.00
_cell.angle_gamma   90.00
#
_symmetry.space_group_name_H-M   'P 1'
#
loop_
_entity.id
_entity.type
_entity.pdbx_description
1 polymer ?
#
loop_
_entity_poly.entity_id
_entity_poly.type
_entity_poly.pdbx_seq_one_letter_code
_entity_poly.pdbx_strand_id
1 'polypeptide(L)'
;MMIPSAVRQLLLPALLVVIASAASAAEPSGCAAFKWPVDRERAMLTAPDVTRLDTGAELAAPPTTAMKLVLRPTAEAALPTPPERGSATDRFAGFLRIEKIAKPGNYTIALSSAGWLDVVQDGKLLKPTAFSGATDCAGIRKLVRYELGAGKLLLQISGVDSDAIVLAILPVD
;
A
#
# COMPACT_ATOMS: atom_id res chain seq x y z
N MET A 1 81.67 -6.99 -46.40
CA MET A 1 80.97 -8.22 -46.81
C MET A 1 80.49 -8.92 -45.54
N MET A 2 79.25 -9.43 -45.56
CA MET A 2 78.52 -10.18 -44.52
C MET A 2 77.53 -9.39 -43.63
N ILE A 3 76.25 -9.54 -44.02
CA ILE A 3 74.99 -9.48 -43.24
C ILE A 3 74.89 -10.83 -42.47
N PRO A 4 74.45 -10.93 -41.19
CA PRO A 4 73.02 -10.98 -40.79
C PRO A 4 72.76 -10.36 -39.39
N SER A 5 71.56 -10.04 -38.93
CA SER A 5 70.35 -10.87 -38.85
C SER A 5 69.14 -9.96 -38.69
N ALA A 6 68.09 -10.25 -39.44
CA ALA A 6 66.78 -9.64 -39.28
C ALA A 6 66.10 -10.18 -38.01
N VAL A 7 65.81 -9.28 -37.05
CA VAL A 7 64.89 -9.58 -35.95
C VAL A 7 63.48 -9.29 -36.44
N ARG A 8 62.68 -10.35 -36.54
CA ARG A 8 61.33 -10.35 -37.08
C ARG A 8 60.33 -10.50 -35.94
N GLN A 9 59.46 -9.48 -35.79
CA GLN A 9 58.10 -9.56 -35.21
C GLN A 9 58.01 -9.82 -33.69
N LEU A 10 57.00 -9.41 -32.92
CA LEU A 10 55.61 -9.02 -33.19
C LEU A 10 55.22 -7.86 -32.25
N LEU A 11 54.47 -6.87 -32.76
CA LEU A 11 53.68 -5.94 -31.95
C LEU A 11 52.26 -6.52 -31.81
N LEU A 12 51.88 -6.97 -30.61
CA LEU A 12 50.50 -7.37 -30.30
C LEU A 12 49.67 -6.12 -29.94
N PRO A 13 48.50 -5.89 -30.57
CA PRO A 13 47.55 -4.90 -30.07
C PRO A 13 46.82 -5.45 -28.85
N ALA A 14 47.01 -4.82 -27.69
CA ALA A 14 46.26 -5.13 -26.48
C ALA A 14 44.80 -4.66 -26.63
N LEU A 15 43.89 -5.59 -26.93
CA LEU A 15 42.45 -5.36 -26.97
C LEU A 15 41.92 -5.29 -25.53
N LEU A 16 41.65 -4.07 -25.03
CA LEU A 16 40.95 -3.86 -23.76
C LEU A 16 39.48 -4.30 -23.91
N VAL A 17 39.16 -5.48 -23.42
CA VAL A 17 37.78 -5.94 -23.23
C VAL A 17 37.22 -5.24 -22.00
N VAL A 18 36.34 -4.25 -22.21
CA VAL A 18 35.52 -3.67 -21.14
C VAL A 18 34.43 -4.68 -20.81
N ILE A 19 34.62 -5.43 -19.73
CA ILE A 19 33.59 -6.33 -19.20
C ILE A 19 32.58 -5.43 -18.47
N ALA A 20 31.48 -5.10 -19.13
CA ALA A 20 30.35 -4.45 -18.48
C ALA A 20 29.69 -5.45 -17.53
N SER A 21 30.02 -5.37 -16.24
CA SER A 21 29.31 -6.12 -15.21
C SER A 21 27.86 -5.65 -15.18
N ALA A 22 26.95 -6.45 -15.71
CA ALA A 22 25.52 -6.27 -15.49
C ALA A 22 25.23 -6.49 -13.99
N ALA A 23 25.23 -5.41 -13.22
CA ALA A 23 24.77 -5.44 -11.84
C ALA A 23 23.29 -5.82 -11.86
N SER A 24 22.98 -7.04 -11.43
CA SER A 24 21.59 -7.45 -11.20
C SER A 24 21.10 -6.69 -9.97
N ALA A 25 20.24 -5.69 -10.18
CA ALA A 25 19.53 -5.06 -9.09
C ALA A 25 18.61 -6.12 -8.46
N ALA A 26 18.85 -6.46 -7.19
CA ALA A 26 17.97 -7.34 -6.46
C ALA A 26 16.56 -6.75 -6.44
N GLU A 27 15.53 -7.59 -6.64
CA GLU A 27 14.15 -7.15 -6.53
C GLU A 27 13.90 -6.61 -5.11
N PRO A 28 13.26 -5.43 -4.98
CA PRO A 28 12.94 -4.89 -3.66
C PRO A 28 12.07 -5.88 -2.87
N SER A 29 12.43 -6.11 -1.61
CA SER A 29 11.73 -7.04 -0.71
C SER A 29 11.36 -6.37 0.61
N GLY A 30 10.48 -7.02 1.35
CA GLY A 30 9.92 -6.50 2.59
C GLY A 30 9.34 -5.11 2.40
N CYS A 31 9.65 -4.21 3.33
CA CYS A 31 9.10 -2.86 3.28
C CYS A 31 9.74 -2.00 2.17
N ALA A 32 10.86 -2.42 1.57
CA ALA A 32 11.45 -1.75 0.42
C ALA A 32 10.69 -2.02 -0.89
N ALA A 33 9.79 -3.02 -0.92
CA ALA A 33 8.92 -3.30 -2.06
C ALA A 33 7.80 -2.27 -2.24
N PHE A 34 7.60 -1.36 -1.28
CA PHE A 34 6.67 -0.25 -1.46
C PHE A 34 7.24 0.83 -2.38
N LYS A 35 6.36 1.47 -3.16
CA LYS A 35 6.70 2.57 -4.08
C LYS A 35 7.15 3.86 -3.38
N TRP A 36 7.00 3.94 -2.06
CA TRP A 36 7.39 5.08 -1.22
C TRP A 36 7.67 4.59 0.22
N PRO A 37 8.36 5.38 1.07
CA PRO A 37 8.60 5.02 2.47
C PRO A 37 7.31 4.82 3.25
N VAL A 38 7.26 3.81 4.12
CA VAL A 38 6.03 3.41 4.85
C VAL A 38 6.20 3.31 6.36
N ASP A 39 7.32 3.80 6.89
CA ASP A 39 7.65 3.66 8.31
C ASP A 39 6.60 4.32 9.22
N ARG A 40 6.06 5.47 8.79
CA ARG A 40 5.02 6.20 9.53
C ARG A 40 3.73 5.40 9.63
N GLU A 41 3.22 4.92 8.49
CA GLU A 41 1.98 4.15 8.45
C GLU A 41 2.14 2.81 9.15
N ARG A 42 3.27 2.13 8.97
CA ARG A 42 3.58 0.88 9.65
C ARG A 42 3.63 1.08 11.16
N ALA A 43 4.33 2.11 11.65
CA ALA A 43 4.41 2.41 13.07
C ALA A 43 3.02 2.63 13.67
N MET A 44 2.16 3.39 12.99
CA MET A 44 0.78 3.63 13.43
C MET A 44 -0.07 2.36 13.45
N LEU A 45 0.04 1.48 12.45
CA LEU A 45 -0.69 0.21 12.41
C LEU A 45 -0.23 -0.80 13.47
N THR A 46 1.04 -0.71 13.92
CA THR A 46 1.62 -1.61 14.93
C THR A 46 1.63 -1.04 16.35
N ALA A 47 1.14 0.18 16.53
CA ALA A 47 1.07 0.81 17.84
C ALA A 47 0.08 0.05 18.76
N PRO A 48 0.32 0.01 20.08
CA PRO A 48 -0.52 -0.76 21.01
C PRO A 48 -1.90 -0.12 21.24
N ASP A 49 -2.06 1.17 20.95
CA ASP A 49 -3.24 2.00 21.18
C ASP A 49 -4.22 1.99 20.00
N VAL A 50 -4.69 0.80 19.64
CA VAL A 50 -5.70 0.61 18.58
C VAL A 50 -7.11 0.55 19.16
N THR A 51 -7.93 1.55 18.84
CA THR A 51 -9.35 1.54 19.20
C THR A 51 -10.09 0.48 18.40
N ARG A 52 -10.83 -0.39 19.10
CA ARG A 52 -11.72 -1.37 18.46
C ARG A 52 -13.01 -0.69 18.01
N LEU A 53 -13.39 -0.90 16.76
CA LEU A 53 -14.64 -0.43 16.17
C LEU A 53 -15.40 -1.60 15.55
N ASP A 54 -16.71 -1.63 15.67
CA ASP A 54 -17.55 -2.56 14.93
C ASP A 54 -17.89 -2.01 13.54
N THR A 55 -18.16 -2.89 12.58
CA THR A 55 -18.72 -2.47 11.29
C THR A 55 -19.97 -1.62 11.49
N GLY A 56 -20.08 -0.51 10.77
CA GLY A 56 -21.13 0.48 10.95
C GLY A 56 -20.80 1.59 11.95
N ALA A 57 -19.62 1.58 12.58
CA ALA A 57 -19.19 2.66 13.47
C ALA A 57 -19.21 4.03 12.78
N GLU A 58 -19.62 5.05 13.54
CA GLU A 58 -19.66 6.45 13.11
C GLU A 58 -18.66 7.25 13.94
N LEU A 59 -17.79 7.99 13.27
CA LEU A 59 -16.72 8.78 13.85
C LEU A 59 -16.95 10.25 13.52
N ALA A 60 -16.76 11.14 14.50
CA ALA A 60 -16.91 12.58 14.25
C ALA A 60 -15.86 13.11 13.25
N ALA A 61 -14.65 12.58 13.28
CA ALA A 61 -13.52 12.94 12.43
C ALA A 61 -12.56 11.73 12.28
N PRO A 62 -11.61 11.75 11.32
CA PRO A 62 -10.59 10.72 11.23
C PRO A 62 -9.77 10.64 12.53
N PRO A 63 -9.62 9.45 13.14
CA PRO A 63 -8.79 9.31 14.33
C PRO A 63 -7.32 9.58 14.04
N THR A 64 -6.61 10.05 15.06
CA THR A 64 -5.16 10.28 15.00
C THR A 64 -4.34 9.02 15.31
N THR A 65 -5.00 7.92 15.66
CA THR A 65 -4.42 6.59 15.92
C THR A 65 -5.03 5.55 14.96
N ALA A 66 -4.39 4.39 14.84
CA ALA A 66 -4.98 3.29 14.08
C ALA A 66 -6.24 2.75 14.77
N MET A 67 -7.08 2.09 13.97
CA MET A 67 -8.32 1.47 14.43
C MET A 67 -8.30 0.00 14.08
N LYS A 68 -8.79 -0.86 14.97
CA LYS A 68 -9.11 -2.24 14.66
C LYS A 68 -10.59 -2.35 14.33
N LEU A 69 -10.93 -2.47 13.05
CA LEU A 69 -12.30 -2.68 12.59
C LEU A 69 -12.63 -4.16 12.66
N VAL A 70 -13.70 -4.50 13.37
CA VAL A 70 -14.33 -5.83 13.35
C VAL A 70 -15.17 -5.93 12.08
N LEU A 71 -14.90 -7.00 11.34
CA LEU A 71 -15.54 -7.32 10.07
C LEU A 71 -16.56 -8.44 10.26
N ARG A 72 -17.44 -8.60 9.28
CA ARG A 72 -18.44 -9.66 9.21
C ARG A 72 -18.22 -10.48 7.95
N PRO A 73 -18.70 -11.74 7.88
CA PRO A 73 -18.78 -12.45 6.61
C PRO A 73 -19.38 -11.52 5.54
N THR A 74 -18.86 -11.56 4.31
CA THR A 74 -19.25 -10.60 3.26
C THR A 74 -20.76 -10.53 3.05
N ALA A 75 -21.47 -11.66 3.15
CA ALA A 75 -22.93 -11.72 3.05
C ALA A 75 -23.68 -11.01 4.20
N GLU A 76 -23.05 -10.86 5.36
CA GLU A 76 -23.63 -10.27 6.58
C GLU A 76 -23.16 -8.83 6.81
N ALA A 77 -22.12 -8.37 6.11
CA ALA A 77 -21.48 -7.08 6.34
C ALA A 77 -22.35 -5.85 6.02
N ALA A 78 -23.44 -6.04 5.27
CA ALA A 78 -24.42 -5.01 4.93
C ALA A 78 -23.76 -3.70 4.43
N LEU A 79 -22.80 -3.82 3.51
CA LEU A 79 -22.07 -2.67 2.95
C LEU A 79 -23.06 -1.66 2.33
N PRO A 80 -23.02 -0.37 2.71
CA PRO A 80 -23.96 0.63 2.20
C PRO A 80 -23.93 0.85 0.69
N THR A 81 -22.77 0.63 0.07
CA THR A 81 -22.56 0.71 -1.38
C THR A 81 -22.01 -0.63 -1.87
N PRO A 82 -22.49 -1.16 -3.02
CA PRO A 82 -21.90 -2.35 -3.62
C PRO A 82 -20.38 -2.17 -3.81
N PRO A 83 -19.55 -3.15 -3.42
CA PRO A 83 -18.11 -3.09 -3.66
C PRO A 83 -17.79 -2.92 -5.14
N GLU A 84 -16.79 -2.09 -5.46
CA GLU A 84 -16.34 -1.93 -6.85
C GLU A 84 -15.75 -3.24 -7.40
N ARG A 85 -15.11 -4.00 -6.51
CA ARG A 85 -14.54 -5.30 -6.84
C ARG A 85 -15.23 -6.39 -6.03
N GLY A 86 -15.74 -7.39 -6.75
CA GLY A 86 -16.25 -8.61 -6.14
C GLY A 86 -15.17 -9.27 -5.27
N SER A 87 -15.60 -9.87 -4.17
CA SER A 87 -14.75 -10.73 -3.33
C SER A 87 -15.30 -12.14 -3.32
N ALA A 88 -14.44 -13.11 -3.00
CA ALA A 88 -14.89 -14.48 -2.76
C ALA A 88 -15.89 -14.52 -1.60
N THR A 89 -16.80 -15.49 -1.61
CA THR A 89 -17.89 -15.59 -0.65
C THR A 89 -17.44 -15.95 0.76
N ASP A 90 -16.24 -16.51 0.91
CA ASP A 90 -15.60 -16.92 2.17
C ASP A 90 -14.78 -15.80 2.82
N ARG A 91 -15.02 -14.54 2.44
CA ARG A 91 -14.28 -13.37 2.92
C ARG A 91 -15.08 -12.55 3.90
N PHE A 92 -14.38 -11.61 4.53
CA PHE A 92 -14.94 -10.64 5.45
C PHE A 92 -14.98 -9.24 4.84
N ALA A 93 -15.96 -8.47 5.29
CA ALA A 93 -16.15 -7.08 4.90
C ALA A 93 -16.72 -6.27 6.08
N GLY A 94 -16.61 -4.95 5.97
CA GLY A 94 -17.15 -4.02 6.94
C GLY A 94 -16.96 -2.58 6.48
N PHE A 95 -17.51 -1.64 7.24
CA PHE A 95 -17.45 -0.24 6.90
C PHE A 95 -17.45 0.66 8.14
N LEU A 96 -17.03 1.91 7.96
CA LEU A 96 -17.17 2.97 8.95
C LEU A 96 -17.57 4.28 8.27
N ARG A 97 -18.19 5.18 9.03
CA ARG A 97 -18.54 6.54 8.58
C ARG A 97 -17.72 7.56 9.34
N ILE A 98 -17.30 8.60 8.65
CA ILE A 98 -16.65 9.77 9.23
C ILE A 98 -17.51 10.97 8.88
N GLU A 99 -18.06 11.63 9.89
CA GLU A 99 -18.99 12.74 9.71
C GLU A 99 -18.31 13.99 9.15
N LYS A 100 -17.03 14.21 9.48
CA LYS A 100 -16.30 15.40 9.06
C LYS A 100 -14.82 15.15 8.74
N ILE A 101 -14.51 15.12 7.45
CA ILE A 101 -13.20 15.49 6.94
C ILE A 101 -13.10 17.01 6.97
N ALA A 102 -12.33 17.55 7.90
CA ALA A 102 -12.24 19.00 8.10
C ALA A 102 -11.32 19.70 7.08
N LYS A 103 -10.25 19.01 6.65
CA LYS A 103 -9.24 19.53 5.73
C LYS A 103 -9.25 18.70 4.46
N PRO A 104 -9.68 19.26 3.30
CA PRO A 104 -9.47 18.62 2.01
C PRO A 104 -7.99 18.35 1.76
N GLY A 105 -7.68 17.29 1.02
CA GLY A 105 -6.30 16.99 0.62
C GLY A 105 -6.08 15.52 0.24
N ASN A 106 -4.81 15.18 0.03
CA ASN A 106 -4.41 13.80 -0.21
C ASN A 106 -4.31 13.04 1.11
N TYR A 107 -5.00 11.92 1.20
CA TYR A 107 -4.94 11.02 2.34
C TYR A 107 -4.54 9.62 1.89
N THR A 108 -3.71 8.97 2.70
CA THR A 108 -3.43 7.55 2.61
C THR A 108 -4.31 6.79 3.59
N ILE A 109 -4.91 5.71 3.12
CA ILE A 109 -5.53 4.69 3.94
C ILE A 109 -4.61 3.46 3.94
N ALA A 110 -4.07 3.14 5.11
CA ALA A 110 -3.15 2.03 5.33
C ALA A 110 -3.91 0.84 5.91
N LEU A 111 -3.57 -0.37 5.46
CA LEU A 111 -4.17 -1.64 5.90
C LEU A 111 -3.10 -2.62 6.38
N SER A 112 -3.37 -3.28 7.51
CA SER A 112 -2.49 -4.31 8.06
C SER A 112 -2.54 -5.63 7.29
N SER A 113 -3.60 -5.88 6.52
CA SER A 113 -3.82 -7.10 5.74
C SER A 113 -4.38 -6.79 4.35
N ALA A 114 -4.56 -7.83 3.52
CA ALA A 114 -5.07 -7.66 2.17
C ALA A 114 -6.56 -7.32 2.23
N GLY A 115 -6.99 -6.40 1.35
CA GLY A 115 -8.37 -5.98 1.25
C GLY A 115 -8.58 -4.97 0.13
N TRP A 116 -9.84 -4.82 -0.27
CA TRP A 116 -10.32 -3.77 -1.16
C TRP A 116 -10.82 -2.59 -0.33
N LEU A 117 -10.66 -1.40 -0.89
CA LEU A 117 -11.11 -0.15 -0.27
C LEU A 117 -12.07 0.51 -1.25
N ASP A 118 -13.28 0.77 -0.79
CA ASP A 118 -14.25 1.60 -1.48
C ASP A 118 -14.44 2.85 -0.63
N VAL A 119 -14.09 4.01 -1.18
CA VAL A 119 -14.19 5.30 -0.48
C VAL A 119 -15.30 6.10 -1.15
N VAL A 120 -16.31 6.51 -0.40
CA VAL A 120 -17.46 7.23 -0.92
C VAL A 120 -17.57 8.59 -0.25
N GLN A 121 -17.66 9.64 -1.07
CA GLN A 121 -17.89 11.02 -0.63
C GLN A 121 -18.92 11.67 -1.57
N ASP A 122 -19.86 12.41 -1.00
CA ASP A 122 -20.97 13.05 -1.75
C ASP A 122 -21.75 12.06 -2.64
N GLY A 123 -21.93 10.83 -2.15
CA GLY A 123 -22.62 9.75 -2.86
C GLY A 123 -21.84 9.17 -4.05
N LYS A 124 -20.59 9.58 -4.25
CA LYS A 124 -19.73 9.12 -5.35
C LYS A 124 -18.59 8.26 -4.81
N LEU A 125 -18.38 7.12 -5.45
CA LEU A 125 -17.17 6.33 -5.24
C LEU A 125 -15.96 7.10 -5.78
N LEU A 126 -14.97 7.34 -4.92
CA LEU A 126 -13.72 7.99 -5.26
C LEU A 126 -12.76 7.00 -5.87
N LYS A 127 -12.05 7.43 -6.91
CA LYS A 127 -10.97 6.63 -7.51
C LYS A 127 -9.68 6.82 -6.69
N PRO A 128 -8.93 5.74 -6.41
CA PRO A 128 -7.58 5.85 -5.89
C PRO A 128 -6.69 6.71 -6.80
N THR A 129 -5.89 7.61 -6.22
CA THR A 129 -4.86 8.36 -6.95
C THR A 129 -3.56 7.58 -7.06
N ALA A 130 -3.26 6.73 -6.06
CA ALA A 130 -2.13 5.82 -6.08
C ALA A 130 -2.35 4.64 -5.12
N PHE A 131 -1.61 3.54 -5.32
CA PHE A 131 -1.56 2.44 -4.37
C PHE A 131 -0.17 1.78 -4.35
N SER A 132 0.17 1.19 -3.21
CA SER A 132 1.38 0.40 -2.99
C SER A 132 1.10 -0.72 -1.99
N GLY A 133 1.87 -1.80 -2.06
CA GLY A 133 1.72 -2.93 -1.16
C GLY A 133 2.90 -3.88 -1.28
N ALA A 134 3.26 -4.52 -0.17
CA ALA A 134 4.22 -5.61 -0.12
C ALA A 134 3.58 -6.77 0.65
N THR A 135 3.87 -8.00 0.25
CA THR A 135 3.37 -9.22 0.92
C THR A 135 4.23 -9.64 2.11
N ASP A 136 5.48 -9.18 2.15
CA ASP A 136 6.55 -9.62 3.05
C ASP A 136 7.04 -8.49 3.99
N CYS A 137 6.21 -7.49 4.25
CA CYS A 137 6.49 -6.43 5.24
C CYS A 137 5.57 -6.61 6.46
N ALA A 138 6.12 -7.03 7.59
CA ALA A 138 5.33 -7.24 8.80
C ALA A 138 4.70 -5.93 9.32
N GLY A 139 3.42 -5.99 9.65
CA GLY A 139 2.65 -4.85 10.21
C GLY A 139 1.96 -3.98 9.17
N ILE A 140 2.21 -4.15 7.87
CA ILE A 140 1.53 -3.39 6.81
C ILE A 140 1.50 -4.17 5.49
N ARG A 141 0.32 -4.19 4.84
CA ARG A 141 0.11 -4.99 3.62
C ARG A 141 -0.23 -4.14 2.39
N LYS A 142 -0.95 -3.04 2.58
CA LYS A 142 -1.46 -2.20 1.48
C LYS A 142 -1.64 -0.76 1.94
N LEU A 143 -1.39 0.18 1.02
CA LEU A 143 -1.67 1.59 1.14
C LEU A 143 -2.41 2.04 -0.12
N VAL A 144 -3.44 2.86 0.06
CA VAL A 144 -4.16 3.47 -1.06
C VAL A 144 -4.35 4.95 -0.77
N ARG A 145 -3.98 5.79 -1.73
CA ARG A 145 -4.12 7.23 -1.66
C ARG A 145 -5.40 7.67 -2.36
N TYR A 146 -6.08 8.63 -1.74
CA TYR A 146 -7.27 9.27 -2.26
C TYR A 146 -7.16 10.78 -2.09
N GLU A 147 -7.74 11.53 -3.01
CA GLU A 147 -8.02 12.94 -2.83
C GLU A 147 -9.37 13.07 -2.11
N LEU A 148 -9.36 13.50 -0.85
CA LEU A 148 -10.56 13.66 -0.03
C LEU A 148 -10.98 15.14 -0.01
N GLY A 149 -12.26 15.41 -0.23
CA GLY A 149 -12.85 16.73 -0.01
C GLY A 149 -13.18 16.95 1.46
N ALA A 150 -13.72 18.13 1.80
CA ALA A 150 -14.36 18.33 3.10
C ALA A 150 -15.75 17.67 3.13
N GLY A 151 -16.17 17.17 4.29
CA GLY A 151 -17.51 16.60 4.48
C GLY A 151 -17.50 15.15 4.95
N LYS A 152 -18.59 14.43 4.66
CA LYS A 152 -18.79 13.05 5.11
C LYS A 152 -18.01 12.06 4.26
N LEU A 153 -17.46 11.05 4.90
CA LEU A 153 -16.77 9.93 4.25
C LEU A 153 -17.43 8.61 4.67
N LEU A 154 -17.71 7.75 3.70
CA LEU A 154 -17.96 6.34 3.95
C LEU A 154 -16.72 5.57 3.48
N LEU A 155 -16.15 4.77 4.37
CA LEU A 155 -15.05 3.86 4.07
C LEU A 155 -15.56 2.44 4.18
N GLN A 156 -15.49 1.68 3.09
CA GLN A 156 -15.82 0.26 3.06
C GLN A 156 -14.57 -0.57 2.77
N ILE A 157 -14.49 -1.72 3.44
CA ILE A 157 -13.42 -2.69 3.29
C ILE A 157 -14.06 -4.03 2.94
N SER A 158 -13.52 -4.73 1.95
CA SER A 158 -14.02 -6.04 1.53
C SER A 158 -12.88 -6.98 1.11
N GLY A 159 -13.17 -8.28 1.04
CA GLY A 159 -12.19 -9.28 0.59
C GLY A 159 -11.06 -9.53 1.58
N VAL A 160 -11.31 -9.35 2.87
CA VAL A 160 -10.33 -9.62 3.94
C VAL A 160 -10.45 -11.08 4.39
N ASP A 161 -9.33 -11.72 4.73
CA ASP A 161 -9.28 -13.15 5.10
C ASP A 161 -9.57 -13.41 6.59
N SER A 162 -9.70 -12.35 7.37
CA SER A 162 -9.91 -12.39 8.82
C SER A 162 -11.11 -11.53 9.21
N ASP A 163 -11.70 -11.83 10.37
CA ASP A 163 -12.82 -11.11 10.96
C ASP A 163 -12.46 -9.74 11.56
N ALA A 164 -11.22 -9.29 11.40
CA ALA A 164 -10.78 -7.97 11.80
C ALA A 164 -9.61 -7.48 10.94
N ILE A 165 -9.50 -6.16 10.82
CA ILE A 165 -8.38 -5.50 10.14
C ILE A 165 -7.96 -4.26 10.92
N VAL A 166 -6.65 -4.00 10.99
CA VAL A 166 -6.14 -2.73 11.51
C VAL A 166 -5.95 -1.78 10.34
N LEU A 167 -6.48 -0.57 10.47
CA LEU A 167 -6.36 0.47 9.47
C LEU A 167 -6.01 1.82 10.08
N ALA A 168 -5.43 2.69 9.26
CA ALA A 168 -5.15 4.06 9.61
C ALA A 168 -5.48 4.98 8.44
N ILE A 169 -5.92 6.21 8.74
CA ILE A 169 -6.22 7.25 7.77
C ILE A 169 -5.32 8.43 8.09
N LEU A 170 -4.41 8.77 7.18
CA LEU A 170 -3.40 9.78 7.42
C LEU A 170 -3.33 10.75 6.24
N PRO A 171 -3.10 12.06 6.47
CA PRO A 171 -2.66 12.94 5.39
C PRO A 171 -1.37 12.40 4.77
N VAL A 172 -1.26 12.57 3.45
CA VAL A 172 0.00 12.42 2.71
C VAL A 172 0.82 13.68 2.95
N ASP A 173 2.10 13.50 3.27
CA ASP A 173 3.06 14.60 3.40
C ASP A 173 3.50 15.15 2.03
#